data_AF-A0A7Y0HRJ6-F1
#
_entry.id   AF-A0A7Y0HRJ6-F1
#
_cell.length_a   1.000
_cell.length_b   1.000
_cell.length_c   1.000
_cell.angle_alpha   90.00
_cell.angle_beta   90.00
_cell.angle_gamma   90.00
#
_symmetry.space_group_name_H-M   'P 1'
#
loop_
_entity.id
_entity.type
_entity.pdbx_description
1 polymer ?
#
loop_
_entity_poly.entity_id
_entity_poly.type
_entity_poly.pdbx_seq_one_letter_code
_entity_poly.pdbx_strand_id
1 'polypeptide(L)'
;MANIKVGEELIDIAEKIDNCQKLVDEALGLYINVMTEFEGQYKGAALDNIKQFCNSEGMQIKKLSDLYGKASTYITYAYNQMNFTDGELAQMIKNRQSIVGGKK
;
A
#
# COMPACT_ATOMS: atom_id res chain seq x y z
N MET A 1 -0.62 22.47 -24.17
CA MET A 1 -0.19 21.06 -24.15
C MET A 1 -0.53 20.53 -22.77
N ALA A 2 -1.34 19.48 -22.66
CA ALA A 2 -1.43 18.75 -21.40
C ALA A 2 -0.20 17.83 -21.35
N ASN A 3 0.65 18.04 -20.36
CA ASN A 3 1.86 17.28 -20.12
C ASN A 3 1.80 16.99 -18.63
N ILE A 4 0.93 16.04 -18.21
CA ILE A 4 0.88 15.65 -16.81
C ILE A 4 2.08 14.72 -16.61
N LYS A 5 3.25 15.33 -16.48
CA LYS A 5 4.41 14.62 -15.93
C LYS A 5 4.08 14.30 -14.48
N VAL A 6 3.50 13.13 -14.26
CA VAL A 6 3.38 12.56 -12.92
C VAL A 6 4.81 12.30 -12.46
N GLY A 7 5.24 13.00 -11.41
CA GLY A 7 6.57 12.83 -10.87
C GLY A 7 6.77 11.43 -10.32
N GLU A 8 7.96 10.87 -10.51
CA GLU A 8 8.39 9.59 -9.92
C GLU A 8 8.32 9.62 -8.37
N GLU A 9 8.28 10.82 -7.77
CA GLU A 9 8.05 11.07 -6.35
C GLU A 9 6.83 10.32 -5.77
N LEU A 10 5.78 10.11 -6.56
CA LEU A 10 4.60 9.34 -6.11
C LEU A 10 4.90 7.85 -5.96
N ILE A 11 5.77 7.28 -6.82
CA ILE A 11 6.25 5.91 -6.65
C ILE A 11 7.13 5.80 -5.41
N ASP A 12 8.00 6.79 -5.18
CA ASP A 12 8.87 6.80 -4.01
C ASP A 12 8.07 6.86 -2.70
N ILE A 13 6.96 7.61 -2.71
CA ILE A 13 6.02 7.66 -1.57
C ILE A 13 5.33 6.31 -1.39
N ALA A 14 4.86 5.68 -2.46
CA ALA A 14 4.23 4.35 -2.39
C ALA A 14 5.21 3.31 -1.83
N GLU A 15 6.47 3.32 -2.27
CA GLU A 15 7.52 2.42 -1.78
C GLU A 15 7.83 2.66 -0.30
N LYS A 16 7.91 3.92 0.15
CA LYS A 16 8.09 4.23 1.58
C LYS A 16 6.94 3.68 2.43
N ILE A 17 5.70 3.82 1.96
CA ILE A 17 4.50 3.30 2.63
C ILE A 17 4.52 1.77 2.66
N ASP A 18 4.90 1.11 1.55
CA ASP A 18 5.07 -0.34 1.47
C ASP A 18 6.13 -0.84 2.46
N ASN A 19 7.25 -0.13 2.60
CA ASN A 19 8.27 -0.46 3.58
C ASN A 19 7.78 -0.28 5.02
N CYS A 20 6.92 0.70 5.30
CA CYS A 20 6.25 0.79 6.60
C CYS A 20 5.35 -0.43 6.87
N GLN A 21 4.63 -0.94 5.87
CA GLN A 21 3.84 -2.17 6.01
C GLN A 21 4.72 -3.33 6.45
N LYS A 22 5.86 -3.56 5.78
CA LYS A 22 6.79 -4.64 6.09
C LYS A 22 7.29 -4.58 7.54
N LEU A 23 7.65 -3.39 8.02
CA LEU A 23 8.06 -3.19 9.41
C LEU A 23 6.94 -3.51 10.41
N VAL A 24 5.69 -3.17 10.07
CA VAL A 24 4.52 -3.51 10.91
C VAL A 24 4.24 -5.01 10.88
N ASP A 25 4.40 -5.68 9.74
CA ASP A 25 4.25 -7.13 9.61
C ASP A 25 5.31 -7.89 10.42
N GLU A 26 6.56 -7.41 10.42
CA GLU A 26 7.63 -7.93 11.28
C GLU A 26 7.29 -7.77 12.77
N ALA A 27 6.82 -6.57 13.16
CA ALA A 27 6.39 -6.31 14.53
C ALA A 27 5.22 -7.20 14.96
N LEU A 28 4.26 -7.46 14.07
CA LEU A 28 3.14 -8.39 14.31
C LEU A 28 3.65 -9.82 14.52
N GLY A 29 4.63 -10.26 13.72
CA GLY A 29 5.25 -11.58 13.87
C GLY A 29 5.93 -11.74 15.24
N LEU A 30 6.75 -10.76 15.64
CA LEU A 30 7.37 -10.73 16.96
C LEU A 30 6.34 -10.74 18.09
N TYR A 31 5.29 -9.93 17.95
CA TYR A 31 4.20 -9.85 18.90
C TYR A 31 3.50 -11.22 19.08
N ILE A 32 3.13 -11.89 17.99
CA ILE A 32 2.49 -13.21 18.03
C ILE A 32 3.39 -14.25 18.73
N ASN A 33 4.70 -14.22 18.44
CA ASN A 33 5.65 -15.14 19.06
C ASN A 33 5.69 -14.96 20.60
N VAL A 34 5.86 -13.72 21.06
CA VAL A 34 5.90 -13.42 22.50
C VAL A 34 4.57 -13.77 23.18
N MET A 35 3.42 -13.49 22.53
CA MET A 35 2.12 -13.81 23.11
C MET A 35 1.88 -15.31 23.20
N THR A 36 2.35 -16.09 22.21
CA THR A 36 2.27 -17.55 22.23
C THR A 36 3.06 -18.14 23.42
N GLU A 37 4.25 -17.61 23.69
CA GLU A 37 5.04 -18.00 24.86
C GLU A 37 4.33 -17.65 26.18
N PHE A 38 3.75 -16.45 26.27
CA PHE A 38 3.00 -16.04 27.46
C PHE A 38 1.77 -16.91 27.70
N GLU A 39 0.98 -17.21 26.67
CA GLU A 39 -0.18 -18.11 26.80
C GLU A 39 0.20 -19.47 27.39
N GLY A 40 1.39 -19.99 27.07
CA GLY A 40 1.90 -21.23 27.67
C GLY A 40 2.13 -21.19 29.18
N GLN A 41 2.21 -19.99 29.77
CA GLN A 41 2.47 -19.78 31.22
C GLN A 41 1.19 -19.61 32.05
N TYR A 42 0.07 -19.23 31.44
CA TYR A 42 -1.18 -18.95 32.16
C TYR A 42 -2.17 -20.14 32.12
N LYS A 43 -3.06 -20.21 33.11
CA LYS A 43 -4.12 -21.24 33.21
C LYS A 43 -5.43 -20.64 33.69
N GLY A 44 -6.55 -21.30 33.36
CA GLY A 44 -7.90 -20.89 33.78
C GLY A 44 -8.25 -19.47 33.31
N ALA A 45 -9.01 -18.73 34.12
CA ALA A 45 -9.47 -17.38 33.77
C ALA A 45 -8.33 -16.38 33.43
N ALA A 46 -7.13 -16.58 33.98
CA ALA A 46 -5.98 -15.75 33.63
C ALA A 46 -5.52 -15.97 32.16
N LEU A 47 -5.62 -17.21 31.67
CA LEU A 47 -5.35 -17.54 30.27
C LEU A 47 -6.38 -16.90 29.34
N ASP A 48 -7.66 -16.89 29.74
CA ASP A 48 -8.71 -16.29 28.91
C ASP A 48 -8.54 -14.77 28.80
N ASN A 49 -8.20 -14.11 29.91
CA ASN A 49 -7.93 -12.67 29.93
C ASN A 49 -6.71 -12.30 29.07
N ILE A 50 -5.60 -13.04 29.18
CA ILE A 50 -4.42 -12.75 28.36
C ILE A 50 -4.73 -12.98 26.89
N LYS A 51 -5.43 -14.06 26.52
CA LYS A 51 -5.86 -14.30 25.12
C LYS A 51 -6.71 -13.17 24.56
N GLN A 52 -7.66 -12.67 25.33
CA GLN A 52 -8.53 -11.57 24.89
C GLN A 52 -7.71 -10.29 24.64
N PHE A 53 -6.81 -9.96 25.57
CA PHE A 53 -5.88 -8.84 25.40
C PHE A 53 -4.99 -9.05 24.17
N CYS A 54 -4.37 -10.23 24.05
CA CYS A 54 -3.47 -10.60 22.97
C CYS A 54 -4.13 -10.41 21.59
N ASN A 55 -5.36 -10.89 21.46
CA ASN A 55 -6.13 -10.81 20.23
C ASN A 55 -6.52 -9.37 19.87
N SER A 56 -6.89 -8.55 20.86
CA SER A 56 -7.25 -7.14 20.63
C SER A 56 -6.06 -6.34 20.09
N GLU A 57 -4.91 -6.42 20.76
CA GLU A 57 -3.71 -5.67 20.35
C GLU A 57 -3.15 -6.19 19.01
N GLY A 58 -3.11 -7.51 18.81
CA GLY A 58 -2.71 -8.11 17.53
C GLY A 58 -3.62 -7.67 16.37
N MET A 59 -4.91 -7.49 16.62
CA MET A 59 -5.86 -6.96 15.62
C MET A 59 -5.56 -5.50 15.26
N GLN A 60 -5.14 -4.66 16.22
CA GLN A 60 -4.77 -3.28 15.94
C GLN A 60 -3.51 -3.18 15.08
N ILE A 61 -2.49 -3.99 15.40
CA ILE A 61 -1.24 -4.03 14.62
C ILE A 61 -1.54 -4.53 13.19
N LYS A 62 -2.34 -5.60 13.06
CA LYS A 62 -2.76 -6.10 11.74
C LYS A 62 -3.52 -5.04 10.94
N LYS A 63 -4.44 -4.32 11.57
CA LYS A 63 -5.18 -3.23 10.92
C LYS A 63 -4.25 -2.13 10.41
N LEU A 64 -3.19 -1.82 11.15
CA LEU A 64 -2.19 -0.86 10.72
C LEU A 64 -1.43 -1.33 9.47
N SER A 65 -1.02 -2.61 9.43
CA SER A 65 -0.43 -3.22 8.24
C SER A 65 -1.37 -3.12 7.02
N ASP A 66 -2.63 -3.53 7.18
CA ASP A 66 -3.63 -3.45 6.11
C ASP A 66 -3.81 -2.02 5.57
N LEU A 67 -3.72 -1.00 6.44
CA LEU A 67 -3.83 0.39 6.04
C LEU A 67 -2.63 0.85 5.20
N TYR A 68 -1.41 0.51 5.60
CA TYR A 68 -0.22 0.80 4.81
C TYR A 68 -0.27 0.10 3.44
N GLY A 69 -0.61 -1.19 3.40
CA GLY A 69 -0.70 -1.93 2.14
C GLY A 69 -1.76 -1.37 1.18
N LYS A 70 -2.94 -1.00 1.71
CA LYS A 70 -3.99 -0.35 0.91
C LYS A 70 -3.53 1.01 0.37
N ALA A 71 -2.86 1.82 1.18
CA ALA A 71 -2.36 3.12 0.78
C ALA A 71 -1.33 3.00 -0.34
N SER A 72 -0.34 2.10 -0.20
CA SER A 72 0.68 1.84 -1.23
C SER A 72 0.05 1.38 -2.55
N THR A 73 -0.89 0.44 -2.47
CA THR A 73 -1.62 -0.08 -3.64
C THR A 73 -2.39 1.02 -4.36
N TYR A 74 -3.10 1.86 -3.61
CA TYR A 74 -3.90 2.94 -4.18
C TYR A 74 -3.04 3.98 -4.90
N ILE A 75 -1.93 4.40 -4.28
CA ILE A 75 -1.00 5.38 -4.87
C ILE A 75 -0.38 4.81 -6.15
N THR A 76 0.09 3.56 -6.11
CA THR A 76 0.65 2.86 -7.27
C THR A 76 -0.37 2.76 -8.41
N TYR A 77 -1.61 2.40 -8.08
CA TYR A 77 -2.70 2.34 -9.06
C TYR A 77 -2.98 3.71 -9.69
N ALA A 78 -3.08 4.76 -8.86
CA ALA A 78 -3.32 6.12 -9.35
C ALA A 78 -2.19 6.60 -10.27
N TYR A 79 -0.93 6.35 -9.90
CA TYR A 79 0.23 6.66 -10.75
C TYR A 79 0.14 5.98 -12.11
N ASN A 80 -0.15 4.68 -12.13
CA ASN A 80 -0.26 3.90 -13.37
C ASN A 80 -1.40 4.41 -14.27
N GLN A 81 -2.56 4.73 -13.68
CA GLN A 81 -3.70 5.26 -14.44
C GLN A 81 -3.43 6.63 -15.04
N MET A 82 -2.77 7.53 -14.29
CA MET A 82 -2.42 8.85 -14.80
C MET A 82 -1.43 8.74 -15.97
N ASN A 83 -0.40 7.89 -15.86
CA ASN A 83 0.56 7.67 -16.94
C ASN A 83 -0.05 7.01 -18.17
N PHE A 84 -0.97 6.05 -17.99
CA PHE A 84 -1.71 5.45 -19.10
C PHE A 84 -2.54 6.51 -19.84
N THR A 85 -3.29 7.33 -19.10
CA THR A 85 -4.12 8.41 -19.66
C THR A 85 -3.28 9.43 -20.42
N ASP A 86 -2.12 9.82 -19.90
CA ASP A 86 -1.20 10.74 -20.58
C ASP A 86 -0.64 10.14 -21.87
N GLY A 87 -0.33 8.84 -21.88
CA GLY A 87 0.10 8.10 -23.07
C GLY A 87 -0.96 8.09 -24.17
N GLU A 88 -2.22 7.82 -23.84
CA GLU A 88 -3.33 7.85 -24.79
C GLU A 88 -3.56 9.26 -25.36
N LEU A 89 -3.55 10.28 -24.51
CA LEU A 89 -3.69 11.69 -24.93
C LEU A 89 -2.56 12.10 -25.87
N ALA A 90 -1.31 11.75 -25.55
CA ALA A 90 -0.15 12.04 -26.39
C ALA A 90 -0.29 11.38 -27.78
N GLN A 91 -0.73 10.11 -27.83
CA GLN A 91 -0.94 9.41 -29.09
C GLN A 91 -2.08 10.03 -29.92
N MET A 92 -3.19 10.44 -29.28
CA MET A 92 -4.29 11.12 -29.97
C MET A 92 -3.85 12.46 -30.57
N ILE A 93 -3.04 13.24 -29.86
CA ILE A 93 -2.49 14.51 -30.35
C ILE A 93 -1.59 14.26 -31.57
N LYS A 94 -0.68 13.28 -31.48
CA LYS A 94 0.22 12.89 -32.58
C LYS A 94 -0.58 12.47 -33.83
N ASN A 95 -1.61 11.66 -33.66
CA ASN A 95 -2.46 11.21 -34.76
C ASN A 95 -3.21 12.38 -35.43
N ARG A 96 -3.71 13.37 -34.67
CA ARG A 96 -4.36 14.56 -35.24
C ARG A 96 -3.37 15.44 -36.02
N GLN A 97 -2.15 15.62 -35.52
CA GLN A 97 -1.13 16.41 -36.21
C GLN A 97 -0.72 15.78 -37.55
N SER A 98 -0.62 14.45 -37.62
CA SER A 98 -0.36 13.71 -38.87
C SER A 98 -1.48 13.87 -39.91
N ILE A 99 -2.74 13.92 -39.48
CA ILE A 99 -3.90 14.11 -40.38
C ILE A 99 -3.94 15.53 -40.96
N VAL A 100 -3.59 16.54 -40.16
CA VAL A 100 -3.59 17.95 -40.58
C VAL A 100 -2.36 18.30 -41.42
N GLY A 101 -1.21 17.67 -41.18
CA GLY A 101 0.03 17.87 -41.93
C GLY A 101 0.14 17.11 -43.27
N GLY A 102 -0.73 16.13 -43.51
CA GLY A 102 -0.73 15.29 -44.72
C GLY A 102 -1.55 15.82 -45.90
N LYS A 103 -2.15 17.01 -45.80
CA LYS A 103 -2.80 17.70 -46.93
C LYS A 103 -1.84 18.74 -47.53
N LYS A 104 -0.94 18.31 -48.40
CA LYS A 104 -0.27 19.16 -49.40
C LYS A 104 -0.22 18.41 -50.72
#